data_AF-A0A1Y5HRK4-F1
#
_entry.id   AF-A0A1Y5HRK4-F1
#
_cell.length_a   1.000
_cell.length_b   1.000
_cell.length_c   1.000
_cell.angle_alpha   90.00
_cell.angle_beta   90.00
_cell.angle_gamma   90.00
#
_symmetry.space_group_name_H-M   'P 1'
#
loop_
_entity.id
_entity.type
_entity.pdbx_description
1 polymer ?
#
loop_
_entity_poly.entity_id
_entity_poly.type
_entity_poly.pdbx_seq_one_letter_code
_entity_poly.pdbx_strand_id
1 'polypeptide(L)' 'MNRPRRSEQTREALIEAGIEQLSRHGYHGTGIKQILDEVSVPKGSFYNFFASKEA' A
#
# COMPACT_ATOMS: atom_id res chain seq x y z
N MET A 1 -17.54 19.03 5.33
CA MET A 1 -16.69 17.83 5.39
C MET A 1 -15.55 18.01 4.41
N ASN A 2 -14.31 18.09 4.88
CA ASN A 2 -13.14 18.22 4.02
C ASN A 2 -12.88 16.84 3.40
N ARG A 3 -12.91 16.71 2.07
CA ARG A 3 -12.56 15.44 1.42
C ARG A 3 -11.07 15.19 1.69
N PRO A 4 -10.69 14.00 2.19
CA PRO A 4 -9.28 13.68 2.36
C PRO A 4 -8.56 13.84 1.03
N ARG A 5 -7.32 14.33 1.07
CA ARG A 5 -6.55 14.50 -0.16
C ARG A 5 -6.41 13.13 -0.82
N ARG A 6 -6.41 13.09 -2.16
CA ARG A 6 -6.21 11.85 -2.93
C ARG A 6 -4.98 11.05 -2.47
N SER A 7 -3.94 11.74 -2.00
CA SER A 7 -2.75 11.13 -1.40
C SER A 7 -3.03 10.39 -0.09
N GLU A 8 -3.88 10.92 0.78
CA GLU A 8 -4.25 10.27 2.04
C GLU A 8 -5.09 9.01 1.77
N GLN A 9 -6.08 9.12 0.87
CA GLN A 9 -6.89 7.97 0.44
C GLN A 9 -6.03 6.84 -0.16
N THR A 10 -5.04 7.21 -0.98
CA THR A 10 -4.13 6.22 -1.57
C THR A 10 -3.26 5.57 -0.49
N ARG A 11 -2.80 6.35 0.49
CA ARG A 11 -2.01 5.83 1.60
C ARG A 11 -2.82 4.87 2.47
N GLU A 12 -4.06 5.20 2.78
CA GLU A 12 -4.97 4.32 3.54
C GLU A 12 -5.22 3.01 2.78
N ALA A 13 -5.54 3.08 1.49
CA ALA A 13 -5.74 1.88 0.67
C ALA A 13 -4.50 0.97 0.65
N LEU A 14 -3.29 1.55 0.55
CA LEU A 14 -2.03 0.79 0.60
C LEU A 14 -1.83 0.09 1.95
N ILE A 15 -2.24 0.71 3.06
CA ILE A 15 -2.14 0.13 4.40
C ILE A 15 -3.13 -1.02 4.56
N GLU A 16 -4.39 -0.81 4.16
CA GLU A 16 -5.44 -1.83 4.25
C GLU A 16 -5.07 -3.07 3.42
N ALA A 17 -4.68 -2.88 2.16
CA ALA A 17 -4.20 -3.97 1.30
C ALA A 17 -2.94 -4.63 1.88
N GLY A 18 -2.02 -3.85 2.43
CA GLY A 18 -0.83 -4.38 3.11
C GLY A 18 -1.17 -5.31 4.27
N ILE A 19 -2.10 -4.91 5.14
CA ILE A 19 -2.58 -5.71 6.28
C ILE A 19 -3.24 -7.00 5.78
N GLU A 20 -4.09 -6.92 4.76
CA GLU A 20 -4.76 -8.09 4.20
C GLU A 20 -3.76 -9.08 3.61
N GLN A 21 -2.83 -8.62 2.77
CA GLN A 21 -1.84 -9.48 2.14
C GLN A 21 -0.90 -10.11 3.18
N LEU A 22 -0.45 -9.33 4.17
CA LEU A 22 0.37 -9.83 5.28
C LEU A 22 -0.37 -10.89 6.11
N SER A 23 -1.67 -10.72 6.33
CA SER A 23 -2.48 -11.68 7.08
C SER A 23 -2.67 -13.00 6.32
N ARG A 24 -2.74 -12.94 4.98
CA ARG A 24 -2.94 -14.12 4.11
C ARG A 24 -1.65 -14.86 3.78
N HIS A 25 -0.57 -14.13 3.53
CA HIS A 25 0.68 -14.66 2.98
C HIS A 25 1.87 -14.58 3.94
N GLY A 26 1.69 -13.93 5.09
CA GLY A 26 2.77 -13.62 6.01
C GLY A 26 3.72 -12.54 5.48
N TYR A 27 4.67 -12.13 6.33
CA TYR A 27 5.62 -11.07 5.98
C TYR A 27 6.46 -11.42 4.75
N HIS A 28 7.14 -12.57 4.74
CA HIS A 28 8.02 -12.96 3.63
C HIS A 28 7.27 -13.30 2.34
N GLY A 29 6.02 -13.76 2.43
CA GLY A 29 5.18 -14.09 1.27
C GLY A 29 4.53 -12.88 0.60
N THR A 30 4.59 -11.71 1.21
CA THR A 30 3.95 -10.49 0.68
C THR A 30 4.97 -9.58 0.00
N GLY A 31 4.78 -9.29 -1.29
CA GLY A 31 5.62 -8.35 -2.05
C GLY A 31 5.01 -6.94 -2.14
N ILE A 32 5.83 -5.90 -2.27
CA ILE A 32 5.34 -4.52 -2.54
C ILE A 32 4.47 -4.48 -3.81
N LYS A 33 4.90 -5.17 -4.87
CA LYS A 33 4.15 -5.23 -6.15
C LYS A 33 2.75 -5.81 -5.97
N GLN A 34 2.59 -6.82 -5.11
CA GLN A 34 1.31 -7.47 -4.87
C GLN A 34 0.30 -6.52 -4.23
N ILE A 35 0.73 -5.78 -3.20
CA ILE A 35 -0.09 -4.75 -2.54
C ILE A 35 -0.48 -3.66 -3.56
N LEU A 36 0.48 -3.22 -4.37
CA LEU A 36 0.27 -2.16 -5.36
C LEU A 36 -0.70 -2.56 -6.47
N ASP A 37 -0.60 -3.79 -6.96
CA ASP A 37 -1.48 -4.32 -8.00
C ASP A 37 -2.92 -4.40 -7.48
N GLU A 38 -3.13 -4.76 -6.22
CA GLU A 38 -4.46 -4.85 -5.58
C GLU A 38 -5.18 -3.50 -5.51
N VAL A 39 -4.45 -2.42 -5.22
CA VAL A 39 -5.02 -1.06 -5.17
C VAL A 39 -4.84 -0.27 -6.47
N SER A 40 -4.34 -0.90 -7.53
CA SER A 40 -4.08 -0.27 -8.84
C SER A 40 -3.17 0.97 -8.76
N VAL A 41 -2.16 0.93 -7.89
CA VAL A 41 -1.20 2.03 -7.70
C VAL A 41 0.12 1.70 -8.40
N PRO A 42 0.68 2.60 -9.23
CA PRO A 42 1.99 2.38 -9.85
C PRO A 42 3.12 2.26 -8.82
N LYS A 43 4.12 1.41 -9.09
CA LYS A 43 5.30 1.25 -8.21
C LYS A 43 6.03 2.54 -7.90
N GLY A 44 6.13 3.46 -8.86
CA GLY A 44 6.75 4.77 -8.62
C GLY A 44 6.01 5.59 -7.55
N SER A 45 4.69 5.46 -7.47
CA SER A 45 3.88 6.18 -6.48
C SER A 45 4.07 5.66 -5.06
N PHE A 46 4.45 4.39 -4.88
CA PHE A 46 4.73 3.82 -3.56
C PHE A 46 5.77 4.64 -2.78
N TYR A 47 6.84 5.03 -3.46
CA TYR A 47 7.95 5.77 -2.85
C TYR A 47 7.61 7.20 -2.43
N ASN A 48 6.43 7.72 -2.82
CA ASN A 48 5.91 8.98 -2.28
C ASN A 48 5.28 8.80 -0.88
N PHE A 49 4.94 7.57 -0.51
CA PHE A 49 4.23 7.25 0.74
C PHE A 49 5.11 6.47 1.73
N PHE A 50 5.95 5.57 1.22
CA PHE A 50 6.78 4.66 2.03
C PHE A 50 8.18 4.53 1.42
N ALA A 51 9.22 4.55 2.25
CA ALA A 51 10.60 4.43 1.78
C ALA A 51 10.96 2.99 1.34
N SER A 52 10.38 2.00 1.99
CA SER A 52 10.53 0.58 1.68
C SER A 52 9.36 -0.21 2.27
N LYS A 53 9.37 -1.53 2.11
CA LYS A 53 8.44 -2.44 2.81
C LYS A 53 8.68 -2.48 4.33
N GLU A 54 9.90 -2.17 4.77
CA GLU A 54 10.38 -2.26 6.15
C GLU A 54 10.26 -0.93 6.92
N ALA A 55 9.96 0.16 6.20
CA ALA A 55 9.95 1.52 6.72
C ALA A 55 8.67 1.90 7.46
#